data_AF-A0A7J3S9H8-F1
#
_entry.id   AF-A0A7J3S9H8-F1
#
_cell.length_a   1.000
_cell.length_b   1.000
_cell.length_c   1.000
_cell.angle_alpha   90.00
_cell.angle_beta   90.00
_cell.angle_gamma   90.00
#
_symmetry.space_group_name_H-M   'P 1'
#
loop_
_entity.id
_entity.type
_entity.pdbx_description
1 polymer ?
#
loop_
_entity_poly.entity_id
_entity_poly.type
_entity_poly.pdbx_seq_one_letter_code
_entity_poly.pdbx_strand_id
1 'polypeptide(L)' 'MYICIEGIDGAGKSTQCKLLKTWLDKNGYKASIITEPTNSPIGKLIRKILSEPAPI' A
#
# COMPACT_ATOMS: atom_id res chain seq x y z
N MET A 1 7.56 -14.89 -2.40
CA MET A 1 8.26 -13.66 -2.83
C MET A 1 7.54 -12.47 -2.22
N TYR A 2 8.27 -11.51 -1.67
CA TYR A 2 7.71 -10.27 -1.10
C TYR A 2 8.46 -9.07 -1.70
N ILE A 3 7.72 -8.08 -2.20
CA ILE A 3 8.25 -6.92 -2.94
C ILE A 3 7.67 -5.67 -2.30
N CYS A 4 8.52 -4.72 -1.92
CA CYS A 4 8.13 -3.40 -1.43
C CYS A 4 8.45 -2.33 -2.48
N ILE A 5 7.50 -1.40 -2.71
CA ILE A 5 7.69 -0.25 -3.59
C ILE A 5 7.70 1.02 -2.75
N GLU A 6 8.86 1.66 -2.66
CA GLU A 6 9.11 2.83 -1.82
C GLU A 6 9.26 4.13 -2.64
N GLY A 7 9.05 5.26 -1.98
CA GLY A 7 9.18 6.59 -2.59
C GLY A 7 8.39 7.67 -1.85
N ILE A 8 8.69 8.94 -2.13
CA ILE A 8 7.98 10.08 -1.53
C ILE A 8 6.50 10.15 -1.99
N ASP A 9 5.72 11.02 -1.36
CA ASP A 9 4.35 11.28 -1.81
C ASP A 9 4.33 11.83 -3.24
N GLY A 10 3.39 11.33 -4.05
CA GLY A 10 3.35 11.61 -5.48
C GLY A 10 4.33 10.79 -6.35
N ALA A 11 5.25 10.00 -5.78
CA ALA A 11 6.22 9.20 -6.57
C ALA A 11 5.62 8.04 -7.39
N GLY A 12 4.30 7.85 -7.37
CA GLY A 12 3.62 6.84 -8.19
C GLY A 12 3.60 5.41 -7.64
N LYS A 13 3.97 5.19 -6.37
CA LYS A 13 3.98 3.87 -5.68
C LYS A 13 2.71 3.05 -5.94
N SER A 14 1.54 3.64 -5.67
CA SER A 14 0.24 2.97 -5.85
C SER A 14 -0.04 2.60 -7.29
N THR A 15 0.39 3.40 -8.26
CA THR A 15 0.26 3.10 -9.69
C THR A 15 1.17 1.93 -10.07
N GLN A 16 2.43 1.96 -9.65
CA GLN A 16 3.40 0.91 -9.95
C GLN A 16 3.03 -0.43 -9.31
N CYS A 17 2.51 -0.45 -8.08
CA CYS A 17 1.99 -1.67 -7.45
C CYS A 17 0.89 -2.34 -8.29
N LYS A 18 -0.05 -1.55 -8.82
CA LYS A 18 -1.16 -2.06 -9.66
C LYS A 18 -0.68 -2.60 -10.99
N LEU A 19 0.26 -1.91 -11.64
CA LEU A 19 0.85 -2.34 -12.91
C LEU A 19 1.64 -3.64 -12.73
N LEU A 20 2.48 -3.73 -11.69
CA LEU A 20 3.24 -4.92 -11.37
C LEU A 20 2.33 -6.12 -11.07
N LYS A 21 1.30 -5.94 -10.24
CA LYS A 21 0.31 -6.99 -9.97
C LYS A 21 -0.35 -7.48 -11.26
N THR A 22 -0.79 -6.56 -12.12
CA THR A 22 -1.42 -6.89 -13.41
C THR A 22 -0.48 -7.69 -14.31
N TRP A 23 0.80 -7.30 -14.36
CA TRP A 23 1.81 -8.03 -15.12
C TRP A 23 2.04 -9.44 -14.54
N LEU A 24 2.17 -9.58 -13.22
CA LEU A 24 2.32 -10.87 -12.55
C LEU A 24 1.14 -11.80 -12.81
N ASP A 25 -0.09 -11.29 -12.66
CA ASP A 25 -1.31 -12.06 -12.92
C ASP A 25 -1.36 -12.56 -14.37
N LYS A 26 -1.01 -11.70 -15.35
CA LYS A 26 -0.94 -12.06 -16.78
C LYS A 26 0.11 -13.14 -17.08
N ASN A 27 1.14 -13.25 -16.25
CA ASN A 27 2.18 -14.27 -16.37
C ASN A 27 1.91 -15.51 -15.51
N GLY A 28 0.70 -15.68 -14.97
CA GLY A 28 0.28 -16.86 -14.22
C GLY A 28 0.68 -16.85 -12.73
N TYR A 29 1.23 -15.74 -12.23
CA TYR A 29 1.58 -15.60 -10.82
C TYR A 29 0.42 -14.99 -10.03
N LYS A 30 -0.02 -15.66 -8.97
CA LYS A 30 -1.00 -15.08 -8.03
C LYS A 30 -0.33 -14.00 -7.20
N ALA A 31 -0.68 -12.74 -7.45
CA ALA A 31 -0.18 -11.60 -6.68
C ALA A 31 -1.29 -10.91 -5.89
N SER A 32 -0.98 -10.44 -4.68
CA SER A 32 -1.85 -9.60 -3.84
C SER A 32 -1.13 -8.31 -3.49
N ILE A 33 -1.87 -7.20 -3.44
CA ILE A 33 -1.35 -5.92 -2.97
C ILE A 33 -1.78 -5.74 -1.52
N ILE A 34 -0.81 -5.40 -0.67
CA ILE A 34 -1.05 -4.98 0.71
C ILE A 34 -0.57 -3.54 0.88
N THR A 35 -1.21 -2.80 1.78
CA THR A 35 -0.83 -1.43 2.12
C THR A 35 -0.81 -1.24 3.63
N GLU A 36 0.07 -0.36 4.10
CA GLU A 36 0.18 0.02 5.50
C GLU A 36 -0.20 1.50 5.72
N PRO A 37 -0.77 1.86 6.87
CA PRO A 37 -1.45 0.97 7.82
C PRO A 37 -2.58 0.15 7.15
N THR A 38 -2.77 -1.09 7.60
CA THR A 38 -3.69 -2.06 6.97
C THR A 38 -5.17 -1.69 7.16
N ASN A 39 -6.07 -2.37 6.42
CA ASN A 39 -7.52 -2.21 6.56
C ASN A 39 -8.14 -2.98 7.76
N SER A 40 -7.31 -3.60 8.61
CA SER A 40 -7.76 -4.22 9.86
C SER A 40 -8.32 -3.15 10.82
N PRO A 41 -9.14 -3.53 11.83
CA PRO A 41 -9.61 -2.58 12.84
C PRO A 41 -8.46 -1.78 13.49
N ILE A 42 -7.35 -2.45 13.79
CA ILE A 42 -6.14 -1.83 14.38
C ILE A 42 -5.45 -0.91 13.37
N GLY A 43 -5.27 -1.37 12.13
CA GLY A 43 -4.62 -0.55 11.09
C GLY A 43 -5.42 0.72 10.76
N LYS A 44 -6.75 0.63 10.76
CA LYS A 44 -7.64 1.79 10.61
C LYS A 44 -7.50 2.76 11.78
N LEU A 45 -7.42 2.26 13.01
CA LEU A 45 -7.18 3.09 14.20
C LEU A 45 -5.85 3.84 14.11
N ILE A 46 -4.76 3.14 13.76
CA ILE A 46 -3.43 3.74 13.58
C ILE A 46 -3.49 4.82 12.49
N ARG A 47 -4.10 4.51 11.33
CA ARG A 47 -4.24 5.48 10.24
C ARG A 47 -4.99 6.74 10.68
N LYS A 48 -6.07 6.58 11.46
CA LYS A 48 -6.83 7.72 11.99
C LYS A 48 -5.94 8.62 12.85
N ILE A 49 -5.25 8.06 13.84
CA ILE A 49 -4.37 8.80 14.75
C ILE A 49 -3.26 9.53 13.98
N LEU A 50 -2.64 8.88 12.99
CA LEU A 50 -1.57 9.48 12.18
C LEU A 50 -2.06 10.55 11.20
N SER A 51 -3.35 10.57 10.88
CA SER A 51 -3.94 11.53 9.94
C SER A 51 -4.57 12.74 10.64
N GLU A 52 -4.73 12.69 11.96
CA GLU A 52 -5.22 13.81 12.75
C GLU A 52 -4.10 14.86 12.90
N PRO A 53 -4.40 16.16 12.71
CA PRO A 53 -3.44 17.20 13.01
C PRO A 53 -3.05 17.12 14.48
N ALA A 54 -1.77 17.32 14.78
CA ALA A 54 -1.28 17.27 16.16
C ALA A 54 -2.13 18.22 17.04
N PRO A 55 -2.57 17.78 18.22
CA PRO A 55 -3.24 18.67 19.16
C PRO A 55 -2.31 19.86 19.45
N ILE A 56 -2.88 21.06 19.38
CA ILE A 56 -2.20 22.33 19.70
C ILE A 56 -1.88 22.35 21.20
#